data_AF-A0AAV5PRQ9-F1
#
_entry.id   AF-A0AAV5PRQ9-F1
#
_cell.length_a   1.000
_cell.length_b   1.000
_cell.length_c   1.000
_cell.angle_alpha   90.00
_cell.angle_beta   90.00
_cell.angle_gamma   90.00
#
_symmetry.space_group_name_H-M   'P 1'
#
loop_
_entity.id
_entity.type
_entity.pdbx_description
1 polymer ?
#
loop_
_entity_poly.entity_id
_entity_poly.type
_entity_poly.pdbx_seq_one_letter_code
_entity_poly.pdbx_strand_id
1 'polypeptide(L)' 'MKYAISAATGNFGQTAVKNLVDAVGAENVVSIVRNKEKGKQLLPAGIEIRQADYGDEAAVEKALAGVDKLRQAGQ' A
#
# COMPACT_ATOMS: atom_id res chain seq x y z
N MET A 1 -9.86 -7.40 -8.25
CA MET A 1 -9.66 -7.47 -6.79
C MET A 1 -8.43 -6.65 -6.46
N LYS A 2 -8.58 -5.55 -5.71
CA LYS A 2 -7.44 -4.67 -5.38
C LYS A 2 -6.93 -4.98 -3.97
N TYR A 3 -5.62 -5.12 -3.85
CA TYR A 3 -4.95 -5.41 -2.59
C TYR A 3 -4.32 -4.14 -2.05
N ALA A 4 -4.69 -3.74 -0.83
CA ALA A 4 -3.98 -2.67 -0.15
C ALA A 4 -2.97 -3.24 0.83
N ILE A 5 -1.76 -2.72 0.74
CA ILE A 5 -0.73 -2.93 1.75
C ILE A 5 -0.51 -1.60 2.45
N SER A 6 -0.80 -1.57 3.74
CA SER A 6 -0.35 -0.48 4.60
C SER A 6 0.98 -0.85 5.27
N ALA A 7 1.75 0.16 5.66
CA ALA A 7 3.13 -0.01 6.15
C ALA A 7 4.10 -0.62 5.13
N ALA A 8 3.84 -0.42 3.84
CA ALA A 8 4.71 -0.87 2.75
C ALA A 8 6.14 -0.27 2.81
N THR A 9 6.32 0.82 3.56
CA THR A 9 7.62 1.47 3.82
C THR A 9 8.54 0.69 4.79
N GLY A 10 8.06 -0.36 5.45
CA GLY A 10 8.92 -1.25 6.24
C GLY A 10 9.64 -2.30 5.38
N ASN A 11 10.71 -2.91 5.91
CA ASN A 11 11.45 -3.98 5.21
C ASN A 11 10.54 -5.14 4.75
N PHE A 12 9.58 -5.51 5.59
CA PHE A 12 8.61 -6.55 5.26
C PHE A 12 7.59 -6.07 4.21
N GLY A 13 7.15 -4.82 4.33
CA GLY A 13 6.20 -4.20 3.41
C GLY A 13 6.72 -4.14 1.96
N GLN A 14 7.99 -3.79 1.77
CA GLN A 14 8.63 -3.80 0.45
C GLN A 14 8.64 -5.19 -0.16
N THR A 15 9.02 -6.20 0.63
CA THR A 15 9.04 -7.60 0.17
C THR A 15 7.64 -8.09 -0.16
N ALA A 16 6.65 -7.79 0.68
CA ALA A 16 5.26 -8.17 0.46
C ALA A 16 4.69 -7.51 -0.81
N VAL A 17 4.94 -6.21 -1.02
CA VAL A 17 4.56 -5.51 -2.26
C VAL A 17 5.20 -6.17 -3.46
N LYS A 18 6.51 -6.44 -3.42
CA LYS A 18 7.21 -7.07 -4.54
C LYS A 18 6.64 -8.45 -4.88
N ASN A 19 6.35 -9.28 -3.87
CA ASN A 19 5.72 -10.58 -4.06
C ASN A 19 4.27 -10.46 -4.58
N LEU A 20 3.50 -9.49 -4.10
CA LEU A 20 2.14 -9.27 -4.60
C LEU A 20 2.15 -8.76 -6.04
N VAL A 21 3.04 -7.83 -6.36
CA VAL A 21 3.21 -7.31 -7.73
C VAL A 21 3.54 -8.44 -8.69
N ASP A 22 4.40 -9.38 -8.29
CA ASP A 22 4.75 -10.56 -9.09
C ASP A 22 3.57 -11.52 -9.25
N ALA A 23 2.76 -11.70 -8.20
CA ALA A 23 1.63 -12.64 -8.21
C ALA A 23 0.35 -12.12 -8.89
N VAL A 24 0.02 -10.83 -8.72
CA VAL A 24 -1.27 -10.25 -9.18
C VAL A 24 -1.11 -9.02 -10.08
N GLY A 25 0.11 -8.53 -10.31
CA GLY A 25 0.39 -7.33 -11.11
C GLY A 25 0.29 -6.02 -10.31
N ALA A 26 1.16 -5.06 -10.63
CA ALA A 26 1.28 -3.80 -9.90
C ALA A 26 0.02 -2.93 -9.93
N GLU A 27 -0.75 -3.01 -11.00
CA GLU A 27 -2.05 -2.36 -11.19
C GLU A 27 -3.13 -2.80 -10.19
N ASN A 28 -2.99 -4.01 -9.64
CA ASN A 28 -3.89 -4.56 -8.62
C ASN A 28 -3.39 -4.31 -7.19
N VAL A 29 -2.22 -3.67 -7.03
CA VAL A 29 -1.59 -3.40 -5.74
C VAL A 29 -1.65 -1.91 -5.42
N VAL A 30 -2.29 -1.60 -4.30
CA VAL A 30 -2.37 -0.25 -3.73
C VAL A 30 -1.50 -0.22 -2.48
N SER A 31 -0.60 0.75 -2.39
CA SER A 31 0.23 0.95 -1.22
C SER A 31 -0.23 2.17 -0.44
N ILE A 32 -0.68 1.97 0.79
CA ILE A 32 -1.14 3.03 1.69
C ILE A 32 0.01 3.43 2.60
N VAL A 33 0.44 4.68 2.50
CA VAL A 33 1.57 5.23 3.26
C VAL A 33 1.19 6.53 3.93
N ARG A 34 1.78 6.81 5.09
CA ARG A 34 1.63 8.09 5.80
C ARG A 34 2.39 9.21 5.08
N ASN A 35 3.60 8.88 4.61
CA ASN A 35 4.44 9.74 3.77
C ASN A 35 4.51 9.21 2.34
N LYS A 36 3.89 9.93 1.41
CA LYS A 36 3.93 9.61 -0.03
C LYS A 36 5.35 9.57 -0.59
N GLU A 37 6.23 10.46 -0.15
CA GLU A 37 7.64 10.50 -0.57
C GLU A 37 8.40 9.23 -0.15
N LYS A 38 8.32 8.83 1.12
CA LYS A 38 8.92 7.56 1.58
C LYS A 38 8.35 6.37 0.83
N GLY A 39 7.04 6.37 0.57
CA GLY A 39 6.42 5.35 -0.28
C GLY A 39 7.05 5.30 -1.66
N LYS A 40 7.08 6.42 -2.39
CA LYS A 40 7.65 6.48 -3.75
C LYS A 40 9.12 6.06 -3.81
N GLN A 41 9.90 6.38 -2.78
CA GLN A 41 11.32 6.03 -2.74
C GLN A 41 11.56 4.54 -2.44
N LEU A 42 10.70 3.93 -1.63
CA LEU A 42 10.89 2.56 -1.15
C LEU A 42 10.13 1.53 -1.99
N LEU A 43 9.17 1.96 -2.80
CA LEU A 43 8.26 1.09 -3.52
C LEU A 43 8.59 1.01 -5.02
N PRO A 44 8.39 -0.17 -5.64
CA PRO A 44 8.62 -0.34 -7.07
C PRO A 44 7.67 0.51 -7.92
N ALA A 45 8.16 0.94 -9.09
CA ALA A 45 7.36 1.71 -10.04
C ALA A 45 6.18 0.88 -10.58
N GLY A 46 5.01 1.51 -10.73
CA GLY A 46 3.82 0.89 -11.31
C GLY A 46 2.72 0.51 -10.32
N ILE A 47 2.96 0.60 -9.00
CA ILE A 47 1.90 0.42 -8.00
C ILE A 47 1.23 1.75 -7.64
N GLU A 48 -0.04 1.67 -7.22
CA GLU A 48 -0.80 2.86 -6.82
C GLU A 48 -0.46 3.26 -5.38
N ILE A 49 0.27 4.35 -5.19
CA ILE A 49 0.65 4.83 -3.86
C ILE A 49 -0.36 5.87 -3.38
N ARG A 50 -1.14 5.53 -2.36
CA ARG A 50 -2.10 6.43 -1.69
C ARG A 50 -1.53 6.92 -0.37
N GLN A 51 -1.68 8.22 -0.13
CA GLN A 51 -1.37 8.80 1.16
C GLN A 51 -2.60 8.72 2.05
N ALA A 52 -2.48 8.11 3.22
CA ALA A 52 -3.49 8.14 4.26
C ALA A 52 -2.82 8.27 5.62
N ASP A 53 -3.28 9.24 6.39
CA ASP A 53 -2.85 9.42 7.76
C ASP A 53 -3.82 8.67 8.68
N TYR A 54 -3.30 7.86 9.61
CA TYR A 54 -4.15 7.13 10.56
C TYR A 54 -4.91 8.06 11.50
N GLY A 55 -4.48 9.31 11.64
CA GLY A 55 -5.21 10.35 12.38
C GLY A 55 -6.40 10.94 11.62
N ASP A 56 -6.57 10.61 10.33
CA ASP A 56 -7.60 11.19 9.48
C ASP A 56 -8.49 10.06 8.91
N GLU A 57 -9.58 9.78 9.62
CA GLU A 57 -10.52 8.69 9.28
C GLU A 57 -11.03 8.80 7.84
N ALA A 58 -11.31 10.02 7.37
CA ALA A 58 -11.74 10.26 5.99
C ALA A 58 -10.67 9.90 4.95
N ALA A 59 -9.39 10.18 5.25
CA ALA A 59 -8.27 9.78 4.40
C ALA A 59 -8.08 8.25 4.40
N VAL A 60 -8.22 7.61 5.56
CA VAL A 60 -8.15 6.15 5.71
C VAL A 60 -9.29 5.47 4.96
N GLU A 61 -10.53 5.94 5.12
CA GLU A 61 -11.70 5.45 4.38
C GLU A 61 -11.52 5.60 2.87
N LYS A 62 -11.05 6.75 2.38
CA LYS A 62 -10.76 6.93 0.95
C LYS A 62 -9.63 6.02 0.44
N ALA A 63 -8.63 5.76 1.28
CA ALA A 63 -7.53 4.88 0.90
C ALA A 63 -7.94 3.40 0.88
N LEU A 64 -8.87 3.02 1.76
CA LEU A 64 -9.51 1.70 1.80
C LEU A 64 -10.65 1.56 0.78
N ALA A 65 -11.20 2.67 0.28
CA ALA A 65 -12.28 2.65 -0.70
C ALA A 65 -11.82 1.97 -2.00
N GLY A 66 -12.48 0.84 -2.30
CA GLY A 66 -12.19 0.00 -3.47
C GLY A 66 -11.10 -1.06 -3.25
N VAL A 67 -10.69 -1.29 -2.00
CA VAL A 67 -9.75 -2.35 -1.62
C VAL A 67 -10.52 -3.57 -1.11
N ASP A 68 -10.31 -4.72 -1.72
CA ASP A 68 -10.93 -5.99 -1.30
C ASP A 68 -10.23 -6.62 -0.09
N LYS A 69 -8.90 -6.46 0.00
CA LYS A 69 -8.07 -7.02 1.08
C LYS A 69 -7.05 -6.00 1.59
N LEU A 70 -7.14 -5.72 2.89
CA LEU A 70 -6.10 -5.00 3.63
C LEU A 70 -5.10 -5.99 4.24
N ARG A 71 -3.81 -5.80 3.96
CA ARG A 71 -2.72 -6.51 4.62
C ARG A 71 -1.84 -5.49 5.34
N GLN A 72 -1.81 -5.55 6.67
CA GLN A 72 -0.85 -4.80 7.49
C GLN A 72 0.46 -5.59 7.58
N ALA A 73 1.56 -5.00 7.11
CA ALA A 73 2.90 -5.53 7.34
C ALA A 73 3.37 -5.10 8.74
N GLY A 74 2.96 -5.83 9.79
CA GLY A 74 3.31 -5.43 11.16
C GLY A 74 2.69 -6.22 12.31
N GLN A 75 2.33 -7.50 12.14
CA GLN A 75 2.11 -8.44 13.24
C GLN A 75 2.87 -9.73 12.98
#